data_AF-D3EI39-F1
#
_entry.id   AF-D3EI39-F1
#
_cell.length_a   1.000
_cell.length_b   1.000
_cell.length_c   1.000
_cell.angle_alpha   90.00
_cell.angle_beta   90.00
_cell.angle_gamma   90.00
#
_symmetry.space_group_name_H-M   'P 1'
#
loop_
_entity.id
_entity.type
_entity.pdbx_description
1 polymer ?
#
loop_
_entity_poly.entity_id
_entity_poly.type
_entity_poly.pdbx_seq_one_letter_code
_entity_poly.pdbx_strand_id
1 'polypeptide(L)'
;MSLNWFKKNSVEDERIVNLKNKLYKEVYTLIMVICSISVIIKSFVLPRTEPVWLEMLIMLGGSLYFGIRSVALGIYSDEVEVHDQRSKISFSMRTAIWGLVIGVALALFFGIRSAVLFGNDNSATELKYFFSVFLVSLIIYIPLFVGGNWLIHYGANKVSQKMSQNDPFDS
;
A
#
# COMPACT_ATOMS: atom_id res chain seq x y z
N MET A 1 8.82 -8.85 46.86
CA MET A 1 9.44 -7.56 46.48
C MET A 1 9.34 -7.44 44.97
N SER A 2 8.34 -6.72 44.46
CA SER A 2 8.07 -6.60 43.02
C SER A 2 8.92 -5.47 42.42
N LEU A 3 9.79 -5.78 41.46
CA LEU A 3 10.58 -4.81 40.72
C LEU A 3 9.67 -4.04 39.73
N ASN A 4 9.13 -2.92 40.18
CA ASN A 4 8.45 -1.93 39.33
C ASN A 4 9.45 -0.99 38.64
N TRP A 5 10.36 -1.52 37.81
CA TRP A 5 11.43 -0.71 37.21
C TRP A 5 11.06 -0.01 35.88
N PHE A 6 9.82 -0.16 35.39
CA PHE A 6 9.37 0.41 34.11
C PHE A 6 8.00 1.11 34.15
N LYS A 7 7.58 1.66 35.29
CA LYS A 7 6.43 2.59 35.29
C LYS A 7 6.89 4.01 35.07
N LYS A 8 7.19 4.36 33.81
CA LYS A 8 7.23 5.76 33.37
C LYS A 8 5.85 6.16 32.88
N ASN A 9 4.93 6.37 33.81
CA ASN A 9 3.71 7.14 33.51
C ASN A 9 4.08 8.63 33.51
N SER A 10 4.85 9.07 32.53
CA SER A 10 4.86 10.49 32.20
C SER A 10 3.66 10.72 31.29
N VAL A 11 2.72 11.54 31.72
CA VAL A 11 1.69 12.12 30.85
C VAL A 11 2.44 12.79 29.69
N GLU A 12 2.54 12.11 28.55
CA GLU A 12 3.12 12.71 27.35
C GLU A 12 2.09 13.69 26.79
N ASP A 13 2.55 14.90 26.49
CA ASP A 13 1.70 15.92 25.86
C ASP A 13 1.18 15.41 24.51
N GLU A 14 -0.15 15.35 24.37
CA GLU A 14 -0.84 14.90 23.15
C GLU A 14 -0.37 15.67 21.91
N ARG A 15 -0.01 16.95 22.07
CA ARG A 15 0.52 17.78 20.98
C ARG A 15 1.87 17.27 20.49
N ILE A 16 2.74 16.85 21.40
CA ILE A 16 4.05 16.29 21.07
C ILE A 16 3.88 14.92 20.39
N VAL A 17 2.98 14.08 20.91
CA VAL A 17 2.66 12.77 20.32
C VAL A 17 2.11 12.92 18.90
N ASN A 18 1.19 13.86 18.68
CA ASN A 18 0.62 14.10 17.35
C ASN A 18 1.67 14.62 16.34
N LEU A 19 2.58 15.50 16.78
CA LEU A 19 3.70 15.96 15.95
C LEU A 19 4.64 14.81 15.57
N LYS A 20 4.97 13.92 16.52
CA LYS A 20 5.78 12.72 16.25
C LYS A 20 5.09 11.81 15.24
N ASN A 21 3.78 11.56 15.39
CA ASN A 21 3.01 10.73 14.47
C ASN A 21 2.97 11.30 13.06
N LYS A 22 2.83 12.63 12.92
CA LYS A 22 2.92 13.31 11.64
C LYS A 22 4.29 13.11 10.99
N LEU A 23 5.37 13.28 11.76
CA LEU A 23 6.73 13.05 11.27
C LEU A 23 6.92 11.61 10.81
N TYR A 24 6.46 10.61 11.58
CA TYR A 24 6.56 9.21 11.17
C TYR A 24 5.81 8.91 9.88
N LYS A 25 4.64 9.53 9.68
CA LYS A 25 3.89 9.40 8.42
C LYS A 25 4.64 10.01 7.24
N GLU A 26 5.27 11.17 7.43
CA GLU A 26 6.09 11.81 6.40
C GLU A 26 7.32 10.97 6.06
N VAL A 27 8.03 10.45 7.06
CA VAL A 27 9.20 9.58 6.88
C VAL A 27 8.81 8.30 6.16
N TYR A 28 7.71 7.64 6.56
CA TYR A 28 7.20 6.45 5.87
C TYR A 28 6.91 6.74 4.40
N THR A 29 6.21 7.86 4.11
CA THR A 29 5.89 8.26 2.74
C THR A 29 7.16 8.50 1.91
N LEU A 30 8.16 9.16 2.50
CA LEU A 30 9.45 9.41 1.86
C LEU A 30 10.20 8.11 1.55
N ILE A 31 10.23 7.15 2.49
CA ILE A 31 10.83 5.82 2.28
C ILE A 31 10.13 5.10 1.12
N MET A 32 8.80 5.11 1.09
CA MET A 32 8.02 4.48 0.02
C MET A 32 8.32 5.08 -1.36
N VAL A 33 8.46 6.40 -1.44
CA VAL A 33 8.80 7.09 -2.70
C VAL A 33 10.21 6.73 -3.15
N ILE A 34 11.20 6.78 -2.24
CA ILE A 34 12.59 6.43 -2.57
C ILE A 34 12.70 4.96 -3.03
N CYS A 35 12.04 4.03 -2.35
CA CYS A 35 12.02 2.62 -2.75
C CYS A 35 11.36 2.45 -4.13
N SER A 36 10.25 3.14 -4.38
CA SER A 36 9.56 3.10 -5.69
C SER A 36 10.47 3.60 -6.83
N ILE A 37 11.16 4.72 -6.62
CA ILE A 37 12.11 5.27 -7.59
C ILE A 37 13.29 4.31 -7.79
N SER A 38 13.84 3.73 -6.72
CA SER A 38 14.91 2.73 -6.80
C SER A 38 14.50 1.53 -7.66
N VAL A 39 13.28 0.99 -7.46
CA VAL A 39 12.74 -0.12 -8.26
C VAL A 39 12.66 0.25 -9.74
N ILE A 40 12.16 1.44 -10.07
CA ILE A 40 12.07 1.92 -11.46
C ILE A 40 13.46 2.03 -12.09
N ILE A 41 14.40 2.70 -11.43
CA ILE A 41 15.77 2.89 -11.94
C ILE A 41 16.46 1.54 -12.15
N LYS A 42 16.40 0.63 -11.17
CA LYS A 42 16.97 -0.72 -11.30
C LYS A 42 16.31 -1.56 -12.39
N SER A 43 15.03 -1.32 -12.66
CA SER A 43 14.29 -2.09 -13.67
C SER A 43 14.57 -1.68 -15.12
N PHE A 44 15.01 -0.43 -15.35
CA PHE A 44 15.19 0.13 -16.69
C PHE A 44 16.64 0.53 -17.01
N VAL A 45 17.42 0.98 -16.03
CA VAL A 45 18.74 1.60 -16.25
C VAL A 45 19.89 0.67 -15.90
N LEU A 46 19.77 -0.09 -14.81
CA LEU A 46 20.86 -0.96 -14.33
C LEU A 46 20.86 -2.35 -14.99
N PRO A 47 22.02 -3.02 -15.00
CA PRO A 47 22.13 -4.39 -15.47
C PRO A 47 21.24 -5.33 -14.65
N ARG A 48 20.77 -6.40 -15.31
CA ARG A 48 19.81 -7.37 -14.78
C ARG A 48 20.26 -8.12 -13.51
N THR A 49 21.52 -7.95 -13.10
CA THR A 49 22.12 -8.58 -11.93
C THR A 49 21.74 -7.92 -10.61
N GLU A 50 21.23 -6.69 -10.63
CA GLU A 50 20.88 -5.97 -9.41
C GLU A 50 19.48 -6.35 -8.90
N PRO A 51 19.36 -7.00 -7.73
CA PRO A 51 18.08 -7.37 -7.18
C PRO A 51 17.30 -6.16 -6.65
N VAL A 52 15.97 -6.22 -6.78
CA VAL A 52 15.01 -5.28 -6.18
C VAL A 52 14.29 -5.86 -4.96
N TRP A 53 14.76 -7.01 -4.46
CA TRP A 53 14.08 -7.77 -3.40
C TRP A 53 13.95 -6.99 -2.09
N LEU A 54 14.96 -6.22 -1.74
CA LEU A 54 14.98 -5.46 -0.49
C LEU A 54 13.94 -4.32 -0.54
N GLU A 55 13.88 -3.58 -1.64
CA GLU A 55 12.90 -2.52 -1.85
C GLU A 55 11.48 -3.07 -1.83
N MET A 56 11.26 -4.21 -2.50
CA MET A 56 9.97 -4.89 -2.50
C MET A 56 9.59 -5.38 -1.09
N LEU A 57 10.55 -5.90 -0.31
CA LEU A 57 10.33 -6.33 1.08
C LEU A 57 9.93 -5.15 1.97
N ILE A 58 10.62 -4.01 1.87
CA ILE A 58 10.30 -2.80 2.65
C ILE A 58 8.90 -2.30 2.29
N MET A 59 8.60 -2.17 0.99
CA MET A 59 7.34 -1.63 0.52
C MET A 59 6.16 -2.55 0.89
N LEU A 60 6.26 -3.84 0.55
CA LEU A 60 5.19 -4.80 0.80
C LEU A 60 5.09 -5.17 2.27
N GLY A 61 6.21 -5.47 2.93
CA GLY A 61 6.25 -5.83 4.34
C GLY A 61 5.80 -4.69 5.25
N GLY A 62 6.27 -3.46 4.99
CA GLY A 62 5.85 -2.28 5.72
C GLY A 62 4.36 -1.98 5.56
N SER A 63 3.87 -2.00 4.32
CA SER A 63 2.44 -1.74 4.03
C SER A 63 1.54 -2.82 4.64
N LEU A 64 1.95 -4.08 4.55
CA LEU A 64 1.19 -5.20 5.10
C LEU A 64 1.16 -5.17 6.63
N TYR A 65 2.30 -4.91 7.28
CA TYR A 65 2.36 -4.77 8.74
C TYR A 65 1.46 -3.64 9.23
N PHE A 66 1.53 -2.47 8.58
CA PHE A 66 0.68 -1.33 8.91
C PHE A 66 -0.80 -1.67 8.75
N GLY A 67 -1.19 -2.28 7.63
CA GLY A 67 -2.58 -2.66 7.35
C GLY A 67 -3.13 -3.71 8.33
N ILE A 68 -2.35 -4.75 8.67
CA ILE A 68 -2.77 -5.75 9.65
C ILE A 68 -2.93 -5.10 11.03
N ARG A 69 -1.98 -4.26 11.42
CA ARG A 69 -1.99 -3.60 12.73
C ARG A 69 -3.14 -2.58 12.85
N SER A 70 -3.47 -1.86 11.79
CA SER A 70 -4.60 -0.91 11.82
C SER A 70 -5.95 -1.64 11.98
N VAL A 71 -6.12 -2.79 11.33
CA VAL A 71 -7.31 -3.63 11.50
C VAL A 71 -7.36 -4.26 12.90
N ALA A 72 -6.23 -4.76 13.40
CA ALA A 72 -6.16 -5.38 14.73
C ALA A 72 -6.49 -4.40 15.86
N LEU A 73 -6.19 -3.11 15.67
CA LEU A 73 -6.46 -2.05 16.64
C LEU A 73 -7.84 -1.40 16.49
N GLY A 74 -8.70 -1.84 15.57
CA GLY A 74 -10.01 -1.21 15.35
C GLY A 74 -9.97 0.12 14.58
N ILE A 75 -8.79 0.73 14.44
CA ILE A 75 -8.57 2.03 13.79
C ILE A 75 -9.10 2.05 12.34
N TYR A 76 -9.01 0.92 11.63
CA TYR A 76 -9.45 0.84 10.25
C TYR A 76 -10.95 1.12 10.08
N SER A 77 -11.81 0.60 10.97
CA SER A 77 -13.26 0.87 10.92
C SER A 77 -13.57 2.32 11.26
N ASP A 78 -12.88 2.88 12.25
CA ASP A 78 -13.07 4.27 12.65
C ASP A 78 -12.68 5.23 11.51
N GLU A 79 -11.57 4.94 10.81
CA GLU A 79 -11.16 5.71 9.63
C GLU A 79 -12.18 5.64 8.50
N VAL A 80 -12.80 4.48 8.26
CA VAL A 80 -13.85 4.31 7.25
C VAL A 80 -15.09 5.14 7.63
N GLU A 81 -15.54 5.06 8.89
CA GLU A 81 -16.71 5.77 9.38
C GLU A 81 -16.52 7.29 9.32
N VAL A 82 -15.37 7.79 9.80
CA VAL A 82 -15.03 9.23 9.73
C VAL A 82 -14.91 9.70 8.29
N HIS A 83 -14.37 8.88 7.39
CA HIS A 83 -14.28 9.22 5.98
C HIS A 83 -15.66 9.33 5.33
N ASP A 84 -16.52 8.33 5.54
CA ASP A 84 -17.85 8.28 4.95
C ASP A 84 -18.78 9.38 5.50
N GLN A 85 -18.57 9.83 6.74
CA GLN A 85 -19.28 10.99 7.29
C GLN A 85 -18.83 12.32 6.67
N ARG A 86 -17.55 12.46 6.32
CA ARG A 86 -16.98 13.72 5.78
C ARG A 86 -16.97 13.81 4.26
N SER A 87 -17.01 12.68 3.56
CA SER A 87 -16.81 12.58 2.12
C SER A 87 -18.10 12.17 1.41
N LYS A 88 -18.34 12.71 0.21
CA LYS A 88 -19.42 12.24 -0.68
C LYS A 88 -19.08 10.91 -1.37
N ILE A 89 -17.79 10.60 -1.48
CA ILE A 89 -17.31 9.36 -2.09
C ILE A 89 -17.03 8.38 -0.96
N SER A 90 -17.65 7.20 -1.02
CA SER A 90 -17.44 6.16 -0.01
C SER A 90 -16.00 5.64 -0.02
N PHE A 91 -15.52 5.22 1.14
CA PHE A 91 -14.18 4.67 1.30
C PHE A 91 -13.94 3.47 0.37
N SER A 92 -14.97 2.65 0.17
CA SER A 92 -14.95 1.51 -0.76
C SER A 92 -14.74 1.94 -2.22
N MET A 93 -15.46 2.97 -2.69
CA MET A 93 -15.29 3.50 -4.04
C MET A 93 -13.90 4.12 -4.22
N ARG A 94 -13.40 4.86 -3.22
CA ARG A 94 -12.05 5.41 -3.21
C ARG A 94 -11.00 4.31 -3.33
N THR A 95 -11.16 3.22 -2.60
CA THR A 95 -10.25 2.07 -2.62
C THR A 95 -10.28 1.37 -3.98
N ALA A 96 -11.46 1.21 -4.59
CA ALA A 96 -11.61 0.66 -5.94
C ALA A 96 -10.90 1.51 -7.00
N ILE A 97 -11.01 2.84 -6.92
CA ILE A 97 -10.31 3.78 -7.82
C ILE A 97 -8.79 3.61 -7.67
N TRP A 98 -8.27 3.54 -6.44
CA TRP A 98 -6.84 3.30 -6.22
C TRP A 98 -6.39 1.94 -6.75
N GLY A 99 -7.19 0.89 -6.55
CA GLY A 99 -6.92 -0.43 -7.12
C GLY A 99 -6.84 -0.40 -8.65
N LEU A 100 -7.73 0.34 -9.32
CA LEU A 100 -7.70 0.53 -10.76
C LEU A 100 -6.43 1.28 -11.20
N VAL A 101 -6.11 2.40 -10.55
CA VAL A 101 -4.91 3.20 -10.85
C VAL A 101 -3.65 2.35 -10.72
N ILE A 102 -3.52 1.57 -9.65
CA ILE A 102 -2.38 0.67 -9.42
C ILE A 102 -2.33 -0.43 -10.49
N GLY A 103 -3.47 -1.04 -10.81
CA GLY A 103 -3.54 -2.08 -11.84
C GLY A 103 -3.10 -1.58 -13.23
N VAL A 104 -3.56 -0.38 -13.62
CA VAL A 104 -3.15 0.26 -14.88
C VAL A 104 -1.67 0.65 -14.84
N ALA A 105 -1.19 1.23 -13.74
CA ALA A 105 0.22 1.61 -13.59
C ALA A 105 1.16 0.39 -13.71
N LEU A 106 0.81 -0.74 -13.09
CA LEU A 106 1.56 -1.98 -13.22
C LEU A 106 1.49 -2.56 -14.62
N ALA A 107 0.33 -2.54 -15.27
CA ALA A 107 0.20 -2.99 -16.65
C ALA A 107 1.10 -2.17 -17.60
N LEU A 108 1.13 -0.85 -17.43
CA LEU A 108 2.05 0.02 -18.17
C LEU A 108 3.51 -0.31 -17.87
N PHE A 109 3.87 -0.47 -16.59
CA PHE A 109 5.23 -0.81 -16.18
C PHE A 109 5.72 -2.11 -16.85
N PHE A 110 4.93 -3.18 -16.80
CA PHE A 110 5.29 -4.45 -17.42
C PHE A 110 5.25 -4.40 -18.95
N GLY A 111 4.30 -3.67 -19.53
CA GLY A 111 4.22 -3.44 -20.98
C GLY A 111 5.47 -2.74 -21.51
N ILE A 112 5.86 -1.61 -20.91
CA ILE A 112 7.04 -0.84 -21.28
C ILE A 112 8.30 -1.71 -21.10
N ARG A 113 8.42 -2.39 -19.96
CA ARG A 113 9.58 -3.26 -19.69
C ARG A 113 9.70 -4.39 -20.69
N SER A 114 8.58 -4.99 -21.11
CA SER A 114 8.55 -6.02 -22.15
C SER A 114 9.02 -5.48 -23.49
N ALA A 115 8.54 -4.29 -23.89
CA ALA A 115 8.93 -3.64 -25.14
C ALA A 115 10.44 -3.37 -25.19
N VAL A 116 10.99 -2.79 -24.11
CA VAL A 116 12.43 -2.49 -24.00
C VAL A 116 13.27 -3.76 -24.00
N LEU A 117 12.80 -4.84 -23.37
CA LEU A 117 13.58 -6.07 -23.23
C LEU A 117 13.57 -6.96 -24.48
N PHE A 118 12.45 -6.99 -25.21
CA PHE A 118 12.23 -7.93 -26.31
C PHE A 118 12.08 -7.25 -27.69
N GLY A 119 12.15 -5.92 -27.73
CA GLY A 119 11.97 -5.11 -28.93
C GLY A 119 13.00 -5.31 -30.03
N ASN A 120 14.23 -5.69 -29.67
CA ASN A 120 15.34 -5.92 -30.59
C ASN A 120 15.50 -4.80 -31.64
N ASP A 121 15.38 -3.54 -31.19
CA ASP A 121 15.49 -2.29 -31.95
C ASP A 121 14.58 -2.17 -33.19
N ASN A 122 13.53 -3.00 -33.28
CA ASN A 122 12.53 -2.94 -34.34
C ASN A 122 11.21 -2.42 -33.77
N SER A 123 10.78 -1.23 -34.22
CA SER A 123 9.58 -0.56 -33.70
C SER A 123 8.31 -1.42 -33.82
N ALA A 124 8.19 -2.26 -34.86
CA ALA A 124 7.05 -3.15 -35.01
C ALA A 124 7.05 -4.29 -33.97
N THR A 125 8.24 -4.80 -33.60
CA THR A 125 8.41 -5.85 -32.60
C THR A 125 8.18 -5.30 -31.19
N GLU A 126 8.70 -4.11 -30.90
CA GLU A 126 8.49 -3.38 -29.63
C GLU A 126 7.01 -3.17 -29.34
N LEU A 127 6.26 -2.63 -30.31
CA LEU A 127 4.82 -2.39 -30.16
C LEU A 127 4.05 -3.69 -29.95
N LYS A 128 4.42 -4.76 -30.65
CA LYS A 128 3.78 -6.08 -30.48
C LYS A 128 3.95 -6.61 -29.05
N TYR A 129 5.17 -6.56 -28.51
CA TYR A 129 5.44 -7.01 -27.14
C TYR A 129 4.84 -6.10 -26.07
N PHE A 130 4.83 -4.78 -26.32
CA PHE A 130 4.13 -3.81 -25.48
C PHE A 130 2.65 -4.15 -25.36
N PHE A 131 1.91 -4.16 -26.48
CA PHE A 131 0.46 -4.35 -26.47
C PHE A 131 0.07 -5.75 -25.97
N SER A 132 0.83 -6.78 -26.32
CA SER A 132 0.55 -8.14 -25.84
C SER A 132 0.66 -8.23 -24.32
N VAL A 133 1.76 -7.77 -23.73
CA VAL A 133 1.95 -7.83 -22.27
C VAL A 133 1.05 -6.83 -21.55
N PHE A 134 0.84 -5.64 -22.09
CA PHE A 134 -0.02 -4.61 -21.53
C PHE A 134 -1.48 -5.09 -21.42
N LEU A 135 -2.05 -5.64 -22.49
CA LEU A 135 -3.44 -6.10 -22.49
C LEU A 135 -3.64 -7.29 -21.54
N VAL A 136 -2.73 -8.27 -21.57
CA VAL A 136 -2.78 -9.41 -20.64
C VAL A 136 -2.65 -8.93 -19.19
N SER A 137 -1.74 -7.98 -18.94
CA SER A 137 -1.55 -7.40 -17.62
C SER A 137 -2.78 -6.63 -17.14
N LEU A 138 -3.47 -5.89 -18.00
CA LEU A 138 -4.73 -5.23 -17.64
C LEU A 138 -5.79 -6.24 -17.21
N ILE A 139 -5.98 -7.31 -18.00
CA ILE A 139 -6.97 -8.36 -17.71
C ILE A 139 -6.69 -9.04 -16.37
N ILE A 140 -5.41 -9.21 -16.00
CA ILE A 140 -5.04 -9.88 -14.75
C ILE A 140 -5.04 -8.91 -13.57
N TYR A 141 -4.32 -7.79 -13.68
CA TYR A 141 -4.06 -6.91 -12.53
C TYR A 141 -5.27 -6.04 -12.16
N ILE A 142 -6.08 -5.57 -13.11
CA ILE A 142 -7.27 -4.79 -12.76
C ILE A 142 -8.23 -5.56 -11.85
N PRO A 143 -8.73 -6.76 -12.22
CA PRO A 143 -9.64 -7.49 -11.34
C PRO A 143 -8.95 -7.95 -10.06
N LEU A 144 -7.66 -8.28 -10.11
CA LEU A 144 -6.89 -8.64 -8.91
C LEU A 144 -6.84 -7.48 -7.90
N PHE A 145 -6.51 -6.26 -8.34
CA PHE A 145 -6.41 -5.12 -7.44
C PHE A 145 -7.77 -4.53 -7.09
N VAL A 146 -8.71 -4.40 -8.03
CA VAL A 146 -10.05 -3.87 -7.71
C VAL A 146 -10.84 -4.86 -6.85
N GLY A 147 -10.94 -6.12 -7.31
CA GLY A 147 -11.69 -7.16 -6.60
C GLY A 147 -11.00 -7.60 -5.31
N GLY A 148 -9.67 -7.78 -5.34
CA GLY A 148 -8.89 -8.12 -4.16
C GLY A 148 -8.98 -7.05 -3.08
N ASN A 149 -8.85 -5.77 -3.43
CA ASN A 149 -9.00 -4.69 -2.44
C ASN A 149 -10.42 -4.63 -1.87
N TRP A 150 -11.45 -4.88 -2.68
CA TRP A 150 -12.83 -4.92 -2.17
C TRP A 150 -13.02 -6.04 -1.14
N LEU A 151 -12.50 -7.24 -1.41
CA LEU A 151 -12.52 -8.36 -0.48
C LEU A 151 -11.74 -8.06 0.81
N ILE A 152 -10.53 -7.51 0.67
CA ILE A 152 -9.69 -7.12 1.81
C ILE A 152 -10.41 -6.07 2.64
N HIS A 153 -10.99 -5.04 2.02
CA HIS A 153 -11.73 -4.01 2.72
C HIS A 153 -12.92 -4.58 3.49
N TYR A 154 -13.71 -5.45 2.88
CA TYR A 154 -14.85 -6.07 3.54
C TYR A 154 -14.42 -6.90 4.77
N GLY A 155 -13.36 -7.71 4.63
CA GLY A 155 -12.80 -8.49 5.73
C GLY A 155 -12.21 -7.61 6.83
N ALA A 156 -11.40 -6.63 6.44
CA ALA A 156 -10.76 -5.66 7.33
C ALA A 156 -11.79 -4.90 8.16
N ASN A 157 -12.84 -4.36 7.52
CA ASN A 157 -13.87 -3.59 8.22
C ASN A 157 -14.61 -4.45 9.25
N LYS A 158 -14.98 -5.68 8.87
CA LYS A 158 -15.70 -6.60 9.75
C LYS A 158 -14.87 -7.05 10.95
N VAL A 159 -13.57 -7.29 10.76
CA VAL A 159 -12.66 -7.66 11.85
C VAL A 159 -12.41 -6.46 12.76
N SER A 160 -12.15 -5.29 12.16
CA SER A 160 -11.89 -4.04 12.87
C SER A 160 -13.05 -3.64 13.77
N GLN A 161 -14.29 -3.68 13.27
CA GLN A 161 -15.50 -3.39 14.08
C GLN A 161 -15.65 -4.32 15.28
N LYS A 162 -15.31 -5.61 15.13
CA LYS A 162 -15.33 -6.55 16.26
C LYS A 162 -14.25 -6.23 17.29
N MET A 163 -13.10 -5.71 16.87
CA MET A 163 -12.03 -5.36 17.79
C MET A 163 -12.37 -4.07 18.55
N SER A 164 -12.93 -3.07 17.87
CA SER A 164 -13.41 -1.83 18.49
C SER A 164 -14.50 -2.09 19.54
N GLN A 165 -15.51 -2.92 19.22
CA GLN A 165 -16.60 -3.24 20.17
C GLN A 165 -16.15 -4.04 21.41
N ASN A 166 -15.01 -4.71 21.35
CA ASN A 166 -14.45 -5.48 22.47
C ASN A 166 -13.39 -4.69 23.24
N ASP A 167 -13.21 -3.40 22.95
CA ASP A 167 -12.27 -2.56 23.67
C ASP A 167 -12.82 -2.23 25.08
N PRO A 168 -12.15 -2.64 26.17
CA PRO A 168 -12.60 -2.41 27.54
C PRO A 168 -12.62 -0.94 27.96
N PHE A 169 -12.14 -0.01 27.13
CA PHE A 169 -12.22 1.43 27.37
C PHE A 169 -13.46 2.10 26.75
N ASP A 170 -14.28 1.36 25.98
CA ASP A 170 -15.47 1.86 25.29
C ASP A 170 -16.81 1.40 25.95
N SER A 171 -16.73 0.84 27.18
CA SER A 171 -17.89 0.39 27.99
C SER A 171 -18.16 1.26 29.21
#